data_AF-A0A061NPE3-F1
#
_entry.id   AF-A0A061NPE3-F1
#
_cell.length_a   1.000
_cell.length_b   1.000
_cell.length_c   1.000
_cell.angle_alpha   90.00
_cell.angle_beta   90.00
_cell.angle_gamma   90.00
#
_symmetry.space_group_name_H-M   'P 1'
#
loop_
_entity.id
_entity.type
_entity.pdbx_description
1 polymer ?
#
loop_
_entity_poly.entity_id
_entity_poly.type
_entity_poly.pdbx_seq_one_letter_code
_entity_poly.pdbx_strand_id
1 'polypeptide(L)'
;MNFNFNNPDIQDVRVRQAIIKSINREEIAQDLMQGTATPATSMQTPGNTGYDPEFIDYEYDPQAARELLVEAGYDEGIEMVFQTSVDGSGQLIPVPIAERIQSDLAASESLYI
;
A
#
# COMPACT_ATOMS: atom_id res chain seq x y z
N MET A 1 -0.93 -6.79 0.36
CA MET A 1 0.18 -6.46 1.28
C MET A 1 -0.15 -7.02 2.65
N ASN A 2 0.82 -7.58 3.38
CA ASN A 2 0.62 -8.07 4.73
C ASN A 2 1.50 -7.27 5.70
N PHE A 3 1.00 -7.05 6.92
CA PHE A 3 1.69 -6.32 7.97
C PHE A 3 2.23 -7.28 9.03
N ASN A 4 3.47 -7.08 9.48
CA ASN A 4 4.06 -7.85 10.57
C ASN A 4 3.74 -7.19 11.91
N PHE A 5 2.74 -7.73 12.63
CA PHE A 5 2.32 -7.20 13.94
C PHE A 5 3.32 -7.43 15.08
N ASN A 6 4.43 -8.14 14.85
CA ASN A 6 5.53 -8.19 15.82
C ASN A 6 6.42 -6.95 15.77
N ASN A 7 6.33 -6.12 14.71
CA ASN A 7 6.96 -4.81 14.70
C ASN A 7 6.08 -3.83 15.50
N PRO A 8 6.60 -3.19 16.57
CA PRO A 8 5.82 -2.28 17.41
C PRO A 8 5.24 -1.08 16.64
N ASP A 9 5.96 -0.54 15.66
CA ASP A 9 5.50 0.61 14.87
C ASP A 9 4.27 0.25 14.03
N ILE A 10 4.24 -0.97 13.50
CA ILE A 10 3.14 -1.50 12.68
C ILE A 10 1.89 -1.84 13.52
N GLN A 11 2.02 -1.96 14.84
CA GLN A 11 0.87 -2.22 15.72
C GLN A 11 -0.09 -1.03 15.77
N ASP A 12 0.40 0.19 15.59
CA ASP A 12 -0.46 1.36 15.47
C ASP A 12 -1.30 1.30 14.19
N VAL A 13 -2.63 1.38 14.34
CA VAL A 13 -3.55 1.36 13.21
C VAL A 13 -3.35 2.56 12.28
N ARG A 14 -2.93 3.70 12.82
CA ARG A 14 -2.70 4.93 12.07
C ARG A 14 -1.52 4.77 11.12
N VAL A 15 -0.45 4.11 11.55
CA VAL A 15 0.70 3.77 10.70
C VAL A 15 0.26 2.88 9.54
N ARG A 16 -0.54 1.84 9.80
CA ARG A 16 -1.05 0.97 8.72
C ARG A 16 -1.97 1.72 7.75
N GLN A 17 -2.84 2.59 8.25
CA GLN A 17 -3.72 3.41 7.42
C GLN A 17 -2.92 4.40 6.58
N ALA A 18 -1.88 5.02 7.14
CA ALA A 18 -0.98 5.90 6.40
C ALA A 18 -0.31 5.16 5.23
N ILE A 19 0.24 3.97 5.48
CA ILE A 19 0.88 3.15 4.44
C ILE A 19 -0.11 2.85 3.29
N ILE A 20 -1.34 2.44 3.62
CA ILE A 20 -2.34 2.10 2.59
C ILE A 20 -2.73 3.34 1.77
N LYS A 21 -2.87 4.50 2.44
CA LYS A 21 -3.22 5.78 1.80
C LYS A 21 -2.10 6.34 0.93
N SER A 22 -0.85 6.01 1.22
CA SER A 22 0.29 6.45 0.39
C SER A 22 0.44 5.69 -0.92
N ILE A 23 -0.30 4.60 -1.18
CA ILE A 23 -0.06 3.74 -2.36
C ILE A 23 -1.06 4.06 -3.48
N ASN A 24 -0.54 4.46 -4.64
CA ASN A 24 -1.37 4.76 -5.81
C ASN A 24 -1.64 3.50 -6.64
N ARG A 25 -2.70 2.79 -6.27
CA ARG A 25 -3.10 1.53 -6.94
C ARG A 25 -3.55 1.74 -8.39
N GLU A 26 -4.17 2.88 -8.69
CA GLU A 26 -4.61 3.22 -10.05
C GLU A 26 -3.42 3.37 -10.99
N GLU A 27 -2.39 4.10 -10.55
CA GLU A 27 -1.20 4.31 -11.37
C GLU A 27 -0.37 3.03 -11.53
N ILE A 28 -0.32 2.16 -10.50
CA ILE A 28 0.24 0.80 -10.67
C ILE A 28 -0.53 0.02 -11.75
N ALA A 29 -1.86 0.06 -11.74
CA ALA A 29 -2.68 -0.65 -12.72
C ALA A 29 -2.56 -0.06 -14.14
N GLN A 30 -2.44 1.25 -14.27
CA GLN A 30 -2.29 1.91 -15.57
C GLN A 30 -0.87 1.77 -16.12
N ASP A 31 0.15 2.19 -15.36
CA ASP A 31 1.50 2.37 -15.89
C ASP A 31 2.32 1.08 -15.83
N LEU A 32 2.28 0.36 -14.70
CA LEU A 32 3.03 -0.88 -14.54
C LEU A 32 2.32 -2.06 -15.21
N MET A 33 0.99 -2.15 -15.09
CA MET A 33 0.21 -3.23 -15.69
C MET A 33 -0.33 -2.90 -17.09
N GLN A 34 0.00 -1.72 -17.65
CA GLN A 34 -0.44 -1.30 -18.99
C GLN A 34 -1.97 -1.35 -19.17
N GLY A 35 -2.72 -1.02 -18.13
CA GLY A 35 -4.19 -1.04 -18.12
C GLY A 35 -4.82 -2.44 -18.17
N THR A 36 -4.04 -3.50 -17.98
CA THR A 36 -4.52 -4.89 -18.05
C THR A 36 -5.03 -5.42 -16.70
N ALA A 37 -4.88 -4.64 -15.62
CA ALA A 37 -5.34 -4.98 -14.29
C ALA A 37 -6.37 -3.96 -13.79
N THR A 38 -7.26 -4.41 -12.92
CA THR A 38 -8.18 -3.54 -12.16
C THR A 38 -7.67 -3.43 -10.73
N PRO A 39 -7.58 -2.22 -10.15
CA PRO A 39 -7.23 -2.05 -8.75
C PRO A 39 -8.17 -2.84 -7.83
N ALA A 40 -7.59 -3.58 -6.90
CA ALA A 40 -8.37 -4.34 -5.94
C ALA A 40 -8.88 -3.43 -4.82
N THR A 41 -10.19 -3.49 -4.54
CA THR A 41 -10.84 -2.82 -3.40
C THR A 41 -11.10 -3.75 -2.22
N SER A 42 -11.07 -5.06 -2.42
CA SER A 42 -11.26 -6.03 -1.35
C SER A 42 -10.44 -7.30 -1.61
N MET A 43 -10.44 -8.21 -0.64
CA MET A 43 -9.85 -9.54 -0.83
C MET A 43 -10.64 -10.39 -1.83
N GLN A 44 -11.91 -10.06 -2.08
CA GLN A 44 -12.75 -10.80 -3.01
C GLN A 44 -12.65 -10.18 -4.39
N THR A 45 -12.43 -11.01 -5.40
CA THR A 45 -12.39 -10.58 -6.80
C THR A 45 -13.80 -10.61 -7.41
N PRO A 46 -14.06 -9.81 -8.45
CA PRO A 46 -15.28 -9.93 -9.23
C PRO A 46 -15.54 -11.38 -9.65
N GLY A 47 -16.76 -11.87 -9.41
CA GLY A 47 -17.15 -13.26 -9.68
C GLY A 47 -17.15 -14.18 -8.45
N ASN A 48 -16.55 -13.77 -7.32
CA ASN A 48 -16.69 -14.48 -6.05
C ASN A 48 -18.01 -14.12 -5.35
N THR A 49 -18.62 -15.08 -4.64
CA THR A 49 -19.88 -14.89 -3.91
C THR A 49 -19.84 -13.77 -2.87
N GLY A 50 -18.65 -13.46 -2.32
CA GLY A 50 -18.47 -12.41 -1.31
C GLY A 50 -18.02 -11.06 -1.86
N TYR A 51 -18.00 -10.86 -3.19
CA TYR A 51 -17.61 -9.59 -3.79
C TYR A 51 -18.72 -8.56 -3.66
N ASP A 52 -18.38 -7.41 -3.06
CA ASP A 52 -19.23 -6.24 -2.98
C ASP A 52 -18.66 -5.15 -3.92
N PRO A 53 -19.34 -4.83 -5.04
CA PRO A 53 -18.89 -3.80 -5.99
C PRO A 53 -19.01 -2.39 -5.44
N GLU A 54 -19.77 -2.16 -4.37
CA GLU A 54 -19.95 -0.84 -3.75
C GLU A 54 -18.99 -0.62 -2.56
N PHE A 55 -18.16 -1.61 -2.23
CA PHE A 55 -17.17 -1.48 -1.16
C PHE A 55 -16.06 -0.50 -1.55
N ILE A 56 -15.94 0.56 -0.76
CA ILE A 56 -14.91 1.58 -0.90
C ILE A 56 -13.76 1.26 0.07
N ASP A 57 -12.58 0.97 -0.48
CA ASP A 57 -11.36 0.80 0.29
C ASP A 57 -10.72 2.16 0.60
N TYR A 58 -9.61 2.16 1.35
CA TYR A 58 -8.79 3.35 1.56
C TYR A 58 -8.28 3.93 0.22
N GLU A 59 -8.75 5.13 -0.09
CA GLU A 59 -8.30 5.92 -1.24
C GLU A 59 -6.86 6.40 -1.09
N TYR A 60 -6.21 6.61 -2.24
CA TYR A 60 -4.89 7.22 -2.33
C TYR A 60 -4.95 8.68 -1.89
N ASP A 61 -4.30 8.98 -0.76
CA ASP A 61 -4.25 10.29 -0.15
C ASP A 61 -2.95 10.44 0.67
N PRO A 62 -1.84 10.83 0.02
CA PRO A 62 -0.56 11.04 0.69
C PRO A 62 -0.58 12.12 1.77
N GLN A 63 -1.49 13.11 1.65
CA GLN A 63 -1.60 14.17 2.64
C GLN A 63 -2.20 13.62 3.95
N ALA A 64 -3.32 12.90 3.86
CA ALA A 64 -3.90 12.25 5.03
C ALA A 64 -2.96 11.17 5.60
N ALA A 65 -2.16 10.50 4.77
CA ALA A 65 -1.14 9.57 5.24
C ALA A 65 -0.09 10.24 6.14
N ARG A 66 0.41 11.41 5.73
CA ARG A 66 1.34 12.20 6.53
C ARG A 66 0.73 12.66 7.85
N GLU A 67 -0.51 13.14 7.84
CA GLU A 67 -1.22 13.57 9.05
C GLU A 67 -1.34 12.41 10.07
N LEU A 68 -1.69 11.21 9.60
CA LEU A 68 -1.77 10.02 10.44
C LEU A 68 -0.43 9.61 11.07
N LEU A 69 0.69 9.81 10.36
CA LEU A 69 2.03 9.52 10.89
C LEU A 69 2.46 10.53 11.95
N VAL A 70 2.19 11.81 11.73
CA VAL A 70 2.41 12.88 12.72
C VAL A 70 1.59 12.60 13.98
N GLU A 71 0.31 12.24 13.84
CA GLU A 71 -0.54 11.86 14.97
C GLU A 71 -0.01 10.61 15.71
N ALA A 72 0.64 9.70 14.99
CA ALA A 72 1.29 8.52 15.55
C ALA A 72 2.67 8.80 16.18
N GLY A 73 3.17 10.05 16.08
CA GLY A 73 4.44 10.48 16.67
C GLY A 73 5.66 10.34 15.75
N TYR A 74 5.45 10.22 14.44
CA TYR A 74 6.49 10.08 13.41
C TYR A 74 6.58 11.34 12.53
N ASP A 75 6.88 12.49 13.12
CA ASP A 75 6.98 13.78 12.42
C ASP A 75 8.08 13.82 11.35
N GLU A 76 9.18 13.11 11.58
CA GLU A 76 10.32 12.99 10.66
C GLU A 76 10.19 11.76 9.74
N GLY A 77 9.08 11.04 9.88
CA GLY A 77 8.78 9.81 9.17
C GLY A 77 9.28 8.55 9.86
N ILE A 78 9.09 7.42 9.17
CA ILE A 78 9.41 6.09 9.68
C ILE A 78 10.22 5.29 8.64
N GLU A 79 11.23 4.56 9.12
CA GLU A 79 11.98 3.59 8.32
C GLU A 79 11.35 2.20 8.43
N MET A 80 11.09 1.53 7.31
CA MET A 80 10.53 0.17 7.31
C MET A 80 11.16 -0.72 6.25
N VAL A 81 10.99 -2.03 6.38
CA VAL A 81 11.46 -3.00 5.39
C VAL A 81 10.27 -3.59 4.63
N PHE A 82 10.25 -3.39 3.31
CA PHE A 82 9.30 -4.06 2.42
C PHE A 82 9.91 -5.33 1.83
N GLN A 83 9.40 -6.49 2.25
CA GLN A 83 9.86 -7.77 1.74
C GLN A 83 9.08 -8.18 0.50
N THR A 84 9.80 -8.43 -0.59
CA THR A 84 9.24 -8.98 -1.83
C THR A 84 10.03 -10.20 -2.30
N SER A 85 9.36 -11.12 -2.99
CA SER A 85 10.03 -12.24 -3.65
C SER A 85 10.48 -11.80 -5.04
N VAL A 86 11.63 -12.31 -5.49
CA VAL A 86 12.10 -12.06 -6.86
C VAL A 86 11.34 -12.85 -7.92
N ASP A 87 10.76 -13.99 -7.54
CA ASP A 87 9.93 -14.88 -8.37
C ASP A 87 9.07 -15.79 -7.47
N GLY A 88 8.11 -16.52 -8.05
CA GLY A 88 7.35 -17.58 -7.39
C GLY A 88 6.25 -17.12 -6.44
N SER A 89 5.96 -15.82 -6.38
CA SER A 89 4.93 -15.23 -5.49
C SER A 89 3.50 -15.32 -6.03
N GLY A 90 3.33 -15.66 -7.31
CA GLY A 90 2.06 -15.56 -8.03
C GLY A 90 1.67 -14.12 -8.43
N GLN A 91 2.49 -13.13 -8.09
CA GLN A 91 2.36 -11.77 -8.63
C GLN A 91 3.00 -11.66 -10.02
N LEU A 92 2.43 -10.84 -10.89
CA LEU A 92 2.88 -10.70 -12.28
C LEU A 92 4.30 -10.11 -12.39
N ILE A 93 4.58 -9.02 -11.65
CA ILE A 93 5.88 -8.34 -11.64
C ILE A 93 6.22 -7.84 -10.22
N PRO A 94 6.65 -8.74 -9.31
CA PRO A 94 6.77 -8.42 -7.88
C PRO A 94 7.83 -7.37 -7.55
N VAL A 95 8.96 -7.35 -8.25
CA VAL A 95 10.05 -6.39 -8.01
C VAL A 95 9.65 -4.98 -8.46
N PRO A 96 9.17 -4.74 -9.70
CA PRO A 96 8.71 -3.41 -10.10
C PRO A 96 7.57 -2.85 -9.23
N ILE A 97 6.64 -3.71 -8.79
CA ILE A 97 5.58 -3.28 -7.87
C ILE A 97 6.17 -2.82 -6.52
N ALA A 98 7.17 -3.53 -6.00
CA ALA A 98 7.83 -3.17 -4.74
C ALA A 98 8.58 -1.83 -4.85
N GLU A 99 9.32 -1.61 -5.95
CA GLU A 99 10.02 -0.34 -6.23
C GLU A 99 9.03 0.82 -6.36
N ARG A 100 7.87 0.55 -6.98
CA ARG A 100 6.80 1.54 -7.10
C ARG A 100 6.19 1.91 -5.75
N ILE A 101 5.91 0.91 -4.92
CA ILE A 101 5.44 1.12 -3.54
C ILE A 101 6.47 1.91 -2.73
N GLN A 102 7.77 1.60 -2.85
CA GLN A 102 8.83 2.37 -2.21
C GLN A 102 8.80 3.85 -2.63
N SER A 103 8.64 4.10 -3.93
CA SER A 103 8.58 5.46 -4.48
C SER A 103 7.36 6.24 -3.97
N ASP A 104 6.19 5.61 -3.98
CA ASP A 104 4.94 6.16 -3.47
C ASP A 104 5.04 6.54 -1.99
N LEU A 105 5.70 5.70 -1.18
CA LEU A 105 5.90 5.94 0.24
C LEU A 105 6.90 7.08 0.49
N ALA A 106 8.01 7.12 -0.24
CA ALA A 106 8.97 8.22 -0.16
C ALA A 106 8.36 9.58 -0.57
N ALA A 107 7.46 9.58 -1.54
CA ALA A 107 6.77 10.79 -2.00
C ALA A 107 5.81 11.39 -0.96
N SER A 108 5.40 10.63 0.07
CA SER A 108 4.62 11.16 1.19
C SER A 108 5.46 12.01 2.18
N GLU A 109 6.77 12.16 1.94
CA GLU A 109 7.74 12.90 2.78
C GLU A 109 7.74 12.48 4.26
N SER A 110 7.19 11.30 4.57
CA SER A 110 7.03 10.79 5.95
C SER A 110 7.21 9.28 6.07
N LEU A 111 7.52 8.58 4.97
CA LEU A 111 7.81 7.14 4.99
C LEU A 111 9.05 6.87 4.14
N TYR A 112 10.06 6.25 4.73
CA TYR A 112 11.26 5.77 4.05
C TYR A 112 11.30 4.25 4.12
N ILE A 113 11.53 3.59 2.99
CA ILE A 113 11.67 2.13 2.88
C ILE A 113 12.94 1.81 2.11
#